data_AF-A0A1H3TG25-F1
#
_entry.id   AF-A0A1H3TG25-F1
#
_cell.length_a   1.000
_cell.length_b   1.000
_cell.length_c   1.000
_cell.angle_alpha   90.00
_cell.angle_beta   90.00
_cell.angle_gamma   90.00
#
_symmetry.space_group_name_H-M   'P 1'
#
loop_
_entity.id
_entity.type
_entity.pdbx_description
1 polymer ?
#
loop_
_entity_poly.entity_id
_entity_poly.type
_entity_poly.pdbx_seq_one_letter_code
_entity_poly.pdbx_strand_id
1 'polypeptide(L)'
;MSDALVSSQEAADKARALVEAEVNAKVEVVRVLADAANAADAAELRAKEAAAAHESAWTAALKAGWSEKELRATGVRAPGQVGRRARPRASAATTSEG
;
A
#
# COMPACT_ATOMS: atom_id res chain seq x y z
N MET A 1 -42.74 13.50 -36.55
CA MET A 1 -42.04 13.82 -35.28
C MET A 1 -42.87 13.18 -34.19
N SER A 2 -42.52 11.96 -33.77
CA SER A 2 -43.29 11.23 -32.76
C SER A 2 -42.61 11.45 -31.42
N ASP A 3 -43.22 12.31 -30.61
CA ASP A 3 -42.83 12.55 -29.23
C ASP A 3 -43.18 11.29 -28.44
N ALA A 4 -42.18 10.45 -28.19
CA ALA A 4 -42.36 9.20 -27.47
C ALA A 4 -42.53 9.52 -25.99
N LEU A 5 -43.79 9.60 -25.53
CA LEU A 5 -44.12 9.71 -24.11
C LEU A 5 -43.54 8.49 -23.37
N VAL A 6 -42.40 8.67 -22.71
CA VAL A 6 -41.77 7.66 -21.86
C VAL A 6 -42.76 7.29 -20.75
N SER A 7 -43.00 5.99 -20.57
CA SER A 7 -43.84 5.49 -19.47
C SER A 7 -43.24 5.91 -18.12
N SER A 8 -44.08 6.39 -17.20
CA SER A 8 -43.63 6.78 -15.85
C SER A 8 -42.90 5.64 -15.12
N GLN A 9 -43.32 4.40 -15.35
CA GLN A 9 -42.67 3.22 -14.80
C GLN A 9 -41.27 2.99 -15.40
N GLU A 10 -41.11 3.13 -16.72
CA GLU A 10 -39.79 3.04 -17.36
C GLU A 10 -38.83 4.13 -16.88
N ALA A 11 -39.33 5.35 -16.69
CA ALA A 11 -38.52 6.44 -16.15
C ALA A 11 -38.09 6.16 -14.69
N ALA A 12 -39.00 5.62 -13.87
CA ALA A 12 -38.68 5.22 -12.50
C ALA A 12 -37.65 4.07 -12.44
N ASP A 13 -37.77 3.08 -13.32
CA ASP A 13 -36.85 1.94 -13.35
C ASP A 13 -35.45 2.35 -13.82
N LYS A 14 -35.36 3.27 -14.81
CA LYS A 14 -34.08 3.87 -15.21
C LYS A 14 -33.45 4.68 -14.09
N ALA A 15 -34.24 5.50 -13.39
CA ALA A 15 -33.75 6.27 -12.25
C ALA A 15 -33.22 5.36 -11.13
N ARG A 16 -33.93 4.28 -10.82
CA ARG A 16 -33.48 3.26 -9.84
C ARG A 16 -32.15 2.64 -10.26
N ALA A 17 -32.03 2.21 -11.52
CA ALA A 17 -30.81 1.60 -12.02
C ALA A 17 -29.59 2.55 -11.92
N LEU A 18 -29.79 3.84 -12.20
CA LEU A 18 -28.72 4.84 -12.05
C LEU A 18 -28.30 5.03 -10.59
N VAL A 19 -29.26 5.13 -9.67
CA VAL A 19 -28.97 5.25 -8.23
C VAL A 19 -28.27 4.00 -7.72
N GLU A 20 -28.74 2.82 -8.09
CA GLU A 20 -28.14 1.55 -7.70
C GLU A 20 -26.70 1.42 -8.22
N ALA A 21 -26.45 1.78 -9.48
CA ALA A 21 -25.10 1.79 -10.04
C ALA A 21 -24.17 2.76 -9.28
N GLU A 22 -24.65 3.96 -8.94
CA GLU A 22 -23.87 4.93 -8.16
C GLU A 22 -23.57 4.41 -6.75
N VAL A 23 -24.54 3.82 -6.07
CA VAL A 23 -24.37 3.24 -4.73
C VAL A 23 -23.39 2.07 -4.79
N ASN A 24 -23.50 1.18 -5.78
CA ASN A 24 -22.58 0.07 -5.96
C ASN A 24 -21.14 0.55 -6.19
N ALA A 25 -20.94 1.61 -6.97
CA ALA A 25 -19.62 2.22 -7.15
C ALA A 25 -19.05 2.76 -5.83
N LYS A 26 -19.89 3.43 -5.02
CA LYS A 26 -19.48 3.93 -3.69
C LYS A 26 -19.11 2.78 -2.74
N VAL A 27 -19.90 1.70 -2.73
CA VAL A 27 -19.62 0.50 -1.91
C VAL A 27 -18.30 -0.14 -2.32
N GLU A 28 -18.02 -0.24 -3.62
CA GLU A 28 -16.76 -0.82 -4.10
C GLU A 28 -15.54 0.02 -3.68
N VAL A 29 -15.64 1.35 -3.75
CA VAL A 29 -14.57 2.23 -3.25
C VAL A 29 -14.32 2.00 -1.76
N VAL A 30 -15.37 1.87 -0.96
CA VAL A 30 -15.24 1.58 0.48
C VAL A 30 -14.59 0.21 0.72
N ARG A 31 -14.95 -0.81 -0.07
CA ARG A 31 -14.33 -2.14 0.00
C ARG A 31 -12.83 -2.06 -0.26
N VAL A 32 -12.44 -1.40 -1.36
CA VAL A 32 -11.02 -1.21 -1.72
C VAL A 32 -10.27 -0.43 -0.63
N LEU A 33 -10.89 0.59 -0.05
CA LEU A 33 -10.29 1.37 1.04
C LEU A 33 -10.07 0.49 2.29
N ALA A 34 -11.05 -0.33 2.67
CA ALA A 34 -10.93 -1.24 3.80
C ALA A 34 -9.83 -2.28 3.57
N ASP A 35 -9.77 -2.87 2.38
CA ASP A 35 -8.72 -3.82 2.01
C ASP A 35 -7.32 -3.17 2.05
N ALA A 36 -7.20 -1.95 1.54
CA ALA A 36 -5.95 -1.19 1.59
C ALA A 36 -5.52 -0.87 3.02
N ALA A 37 -6.46 -0.48 3.90
CA ALA A 37 -6.18 -0.21 5.31
C ALA A 37 -5.71 -1.48 6.02
N ASN A 38 -6.43 -2.60 5.86
CA ASN A 38 -6.05 -3.89 6.44
C ASN A 38 -4.67 -4.35 5.96
N ALA A 39 -4.35 -4.16 4.68
CA ALA A 39 -3.04 -4.49 4.13
C ALA A 39 -1.93 -3.61 4.72
N ALA A 40 -2.19 -2.32 4.94
CA ALA A 40 -1.25 -1.39 5.57
C ALA A 40 -0.98 -1.79 7.04
N ASP A 41 -2.03 -2.07 7.81
CA ASP A 41 -1.92 -2.51 9.20
C ASP A 41 -1.13 -3.83 9.32
N ALA A 42 -1.42 -4.80 8.44
CA ALA A 42 -0.68 -6.06 8.39
C ALA A 42 0.79 -5.86 8.00
N ALA A 43 1.10 -4.93 7.09
CA ALA A 43 2.47 -4.60 6.74
C ALA A 43 3.21 -3.94 7.90
N GLU A 44 2.56 -3.04 8.64
CA GLU A 44 3.14 -2.40 9.82
C GLU A 44 3.42 -3.43 10.93
N LEU A 45 2.49 -4.35 11.19
CA LEU A 45 2.70 -5.42 12.15
C LEU A 45 3.92 -6.28 11.79
N ARG A 46 4.01 -6.72 10.53
CA ARG A 46 5.18 -7.50 10.06
C ARG A 46 6.48 -6.70 10.15
N ALA A 47 6.44 -5.39 9.89
CA ALA A 47 7.62 -4.53 10.04
C ALA A 47 8.09 -4.46 11.49
N LYS A 48 7.15 -4.37 12.45
CA LYS A 48 7.45 -4.39 13.89
C LYS A 48 8.03 -5.73 14.33
N GLU A 49 7.44 -6.84 13.89
CA GLU A 49 7.94 -8.19 14.17
C GLU A 49 9.35 -8.40 13.60
N ALA A 50 9.59 -7.99 12.36
CA ALA A 50 10.91 -8.08 11.74
C ALA A 50 11.95 -7.22 12.47
N ALA A 51 11.57 -6.02 12.92
CA ALA A 51 12.44 -5.19 13.73
C ALA A 51 12.79 -5.86 15.07
N ALA A 52 11.80 -6.40 15.78
CA ALA A 52 12.01 -7.12 17.04
C ALA A 52 12.91 -8.36 16.85
N ALA A 53 12.70 -9.13 15.78
CA ALA A 53 13.54 -10.26 15.44
C ALA A 53 14.99 -9.82 15.18
N HIS A 54 15.19 -8.72 14.45
CA HIS A 54 16.52 -8.16 14.18
C HIS A 54 17.23 -7.70 15.47
N GLU A 55 16.55 -6.99 16.36
CA GLU A 55 17.07 -6.60 17.68
C GLU A 55 17.49 -7.82 18.51
N SER A 56 16.65 -8.86 18.53
CA SER A 56 16.93 -10.09 19.25
C SER A 56 18.17 -10.81 18.71
N ALA A 57 18.32 -10.87 17.38
CA ALA A 57 19.47 -11.49 16.72
C ALA A 57 20.75 -10.70 16.96
N TRP A 58 20.69 -9.36 16.90
CA TRP A 58 21.82 -8.50 17.22
C TRP A 58 22.28 -8.69 18.68
N THR A 59 21.33 -8.69 19.62
CA THR A 59 21.62 -8.93 21.04
C THR A 59 22.21 -10.32 21.27
N ALA A 60 21.71 -11.35 20.57
CA ALA A 60 22.26 -12.69 20.65
C ALA A 60 23.71 -12.76 20.13
N ALA A 61 24.02 -12.03 19.06
CA ALA A 61 25.39 -11.92 18.54
C ALA A 61 26.33 -11.24 19.56
N LEU A 62 25.88 -10.14 20.20
CA LEU A 62 26.65 -9.50 21.27
C LEU A 62 26.88 -10.45 22.45
N LYS A 63 25.86 -11.22 22.86
CA LYS A 63 25.98 -12.24 23.93
C LYS A 63 26.91 -13.39 23.54
N ALA A 64 27.01 -13.72 22.25
CA ALA A 64 27.95 -14.71 21.74
C ALA A 64 29.41 -14.19 21.68
N GLY A 65 29.66 -12.95 22.14
CA GLY A 65 31.00 -12.37 22.24
C GLY A 65 31.41 -11.52 21.05
N TRP A 66 30.53 -11.31 20.07
CA TRP A 66 30.82 -10.39 18.97
C TRP A 66 30.73 -8.95 19.45
N SER A 67 31.70 -8.12 19.07
CA SER A 67 31.56 -6.67 19.21
C SER A 67 30.73 -6.08 18.06
N GLU A 68 30.07 -4.94 18.31
CA GLU A 68 29.37 -4.23 17.24
C GLU A 68 30.27 -3.87 16.06
N LYS A 69 31.57 -3.61 16.32
CA LYS A 69 32.54 -3.29 15.28
C LYS A 69 32.77 -4.48 14.37
N GLU A 70 32.88 -5.68 14.91
CA GLU A 70 33.04 -6.91 14.14
C GLU A 70 31.77 -7.23 13.34
N LEU A 71 30.58 -7.09 13.95
CA LEU A 71 29.31 -7.28 13.26
C LEU A 71 29.11 -6.27 12.12
N ARG A 72 29.52 -5.02 12.29
CA ARG A 72 29.49 -4.04 11.20
C ARG A 72 30.55 -4.30 10.14
N ALA A 73 31.72 -4.83 10.53
CA ALA A 73 32.78 -5.20 9.58
C ALA A 73 32.38 -6.37 8.67
N THR A 74 31.49 -7.26 9.12
CA THR A 74 30.90 -8.32 8.26
C THR A 74 29.84 -7.79 7.29
N GLY A 75 29.47 -6.51 7.41
CA GLY A 75 28.45 -5.86 6.57
C GLY A 75 27.03 -5.97 7.12
N VAL A 76 26.83 -6.61 8.28
CA VAL A 76 25.53 -6.63 8.98
C VAL A 76 25.29 -5.27 9.63
N ARG A 77 24.07 -4.74 9.47
CA ARG A 77 23.71 -3.42 10.00
C ARG A 77 23.13 -3.57 11.40
N ALA A 78 23.41 -2.58 12.25
CA ALA A 78 22.75 -2.52 13.55
C ALA A 78 21.23 -2.33 13.36
N PRO A 79 20.42 -2.86 14.28
CA PRO A 79 19.00 -2.53 14.35
C PRO A 79 18.76 -1.01 14.40
N GLY A 80 17.66 -0.55 13.79
CA GLY A 80 17.35 0.87 13.65
C GLY A 80 18.22 1.65 12.64
N GLN A 81 19.32 1.09 12.12
CA GLN A 81 20.04 1.71 11.00
C GLN A 81 19.26 1.50 9.70
N VAL A 82 18.47 2.51 9.34
CA VAL A 82 17.82 2.56 8.04
C VAL A 82 18.92 2.60 6.97
N GLY A 83 19.05 1.50 6.23
CA GLY A 83 19.92 1.48 5.07
C GLY A 83 19.61 2.65 4.16
N ARG A 84 20.63 3.37 3.67
CA ARG A 84 20.44 4.40 2.65
C ARG A 84 19.60 3.79 1.54
N ARG A 85 18.34 4.24 1.46
CA ARG A 85 17.40 3.86 0.41
C ARG A 85 18.11 4.16 -0.91
N ALA A 86 18.37 3.15 -1.73
CA ALA A 86 18.95 3.37 -3.04
C ALA A 86 17.97 4.31 -3.78
N ARG A 87 18.40 5.55 -4.01
CA ARG A 87 17.59 6.57 -4.66
C ARG A 87 17.30 6.06 -6.07
N PRO A 88 16.04 5.85 -6.47
CA PRO A 88 15.75 5.50 -7.85
C PRO A 88 16.29 6.65 -8.71
N ARG A 89 17.19 6.32 -9.65
CA ARG A 89 17.58 7.27 -10.69
C ARG A 89 16.33 7.51 -11.53
N ALA A 90 15.80 8.73 -11.46
CA ALA A 90 14.74 9.15 -12.37
C ALA A 90 15.31 9.09 -13.79
N SER A 91 14.80 8.19 -14.61
CA SER A 91 14.96 8.28 -16.06
C SER A 91 14.15 9.50 -16.51
N ALA A 92 14.85 10.59 -16.80
CA ALA A 92 14.29 11.70 -17.55
C ALA A 92 14.01 11.20 -18.97
N ALA A 93 12.75 10.83 -19.25
CA ALA A 93 12.28 10.67 -20.62
C ALA A 93 11.73 12.03 -21.09
N THR A 94 12.62 12.83 -21.66
CA THR A 94 12.25 13.88 -22.60
C THR A 94 11.65 13.23 -23.84
N THR A 95 10.37 13.48 -24.12
CA THR A 95 9.87 13.47 -25.50
C THR A 95 8.98 14.69 -25.69
N SER A 96 9.56 15.65 -26.41
CA SER A 96 8.92 16.75 -27.09
C SER A 96 8.56 16.25 -28.49
N GLU A 97 7.28 16.23 -28.85
CA GLU A 97 6.78 16.30 -30.23
C GLU A 97 5.48 17.12 -30.10
N GLY A 98 5.26 18.23 -30.82
CA GLY A 98 5.67 18.55 -32.18
C GLY A 98 4.38 18.77 -32.96
#